data_AF-A0A3D0JWX1-F1
#
_entry.id   AF-A0A3D0JWX1-F1
#
_cell.length_a   1.000
_cell.length_b   1.000
_cell.length_c   1.000
_cell.angle_alpha   90.00
_cell.angle_beta   90.00
_cell.angle_gamma   90.00
#
_symmetry.space_group_name_H-M   'P 1'
#
loop_
_entity.id
_entity.type
_entity.pdbx_description
1 polymer ?
#
loop_
_entity_poly.entity_id
_entity_poly.type
_entity_poly.pdbx_seq_one_letter_code
_entity_poly.pdbx_strand_id
1 'polypeptide(L)'
;MPAPTPCFHCGLPVPAGSHFRAEVLGQTREMCCPGCQAVAEAIVAGGLEHYYSHRSENSANPQALPQALPDELALYDRSDVQRPFVQHEGELSETQLLIEGISCAACGWLIEKHLRGVPGVAEAHLNLSNHRL
;
A
#
# COMPACT_ATOMS: atom_id res chain seq x y z
N MET A 1 14.19 15.23 26.06
CA MET A 1 13.23 14.13 25.89
C MET A 1 13.84 13.15 24.90
N PRO A 2 13.81 11.83 25.14
CA PRO A 2 14.32 10.86 24.18
C PRO A 2 13.53 10.96 22.87
N ALA A 3 14.20 10.80 21.74
CA ALA A 3 13.54 10.76 20.45
C ALA A 3 12.60 9.54 20.39
N PRO A 4 11.37 9.70 19.86
CA PRO A 4 10.43 8.59 19.73
C PRO A 4 11.02 7.50 18.83
N THR A 5 10.86 6.23 19.22
CA THR A 5 11.26 5.09 18.41
C THR A 5 10.61 5.16 17.03
N PRO A 6 11.35 5.06 15.92
CA PRO A 6 10.77 5.07 14.59
C PRO A 6 10.04 3.75 14.33
N CYS A 7 8.88 3.82 13.68
CA CYS A 7 8.14 2.67 13.19
C CYS A 7 9.02 1.88 12.22
N PHE A 8 9.11 0.56 12.43
CA PHE A 8 9.97 -0.26 11.59
C PHE A 8 9.49 -0.32 10.14
N HIS A 9 8.19 -0.16 9.88
CA HIS A 9 7.65 -0.21 8.52
C HIS A 9 7.75 1.14 7.79
N CYS A 10 7.16 2.21 8.36
CA CYS A 10 7.01 3.50 7.70
C CYS A 10 7.96 4.61 8.19
N GLY A 11 8.73 4.38 9.27
CA GLY A 11 9.69 5.34 9.79
C GLY A 11 9.11 6.49 10.62
N LEU A 12 7.79 6.66 10.65
CA LEU A 12 7.12 7.66 11.50
C LEU A 12 7.30 7.35 13.00
N PRO A 13 7.26 8.36 13.89
CA PRO A 13 7.40 8.15 15.32
C PRO A 13 6.29 7.24 15.87
N VAL A 14 6.67 6.23 16.64
CA VAL A 14 5.71 5.38 17.37
C VAL A 14 5.07 6.21 18.50
N PRO A 15 3.74 6.36 18.51
CA PRO A 15 3.06 7.12 19.56
C PRO A 15 3.30 6.51 20.96
N ALA A 16 3.38 7.35 21.98
CA ALA A 16 3.47 6.88 23.36
C ALA A 16 2.25 6.01 23.70
N GLY A 17 2.48 4.79 24.19
CA GLY A 17 1.42 3.83 24.50
C GLY A 17 0.94 2.98 23.32
N SER A 18 1.57 3.08 22.14
CA SER A 18 1.35 2.11 21.06
C SER A 18 1.68 0.68 21.52
N HIS A 19 0.87 -0.28 21.10
CA HIS A 19 1.06 -1.71 21.37
C HIS A 19 1.23 -2.53 20.08
N PHE A 20 1.28 -1.87 18.93
CA PHE A 20 1.36 -2.53 17.63
C PHE A 20 2.78 -3.03 17.36
N ARG A 21 2.91 -4.33 17.11
CA ARG A 21 4.19 -5.02 16.92
C ARG A 21 4.06 -6.09 15.85
N ALA A 22 5.13 -6.34 15.11
CA ALA A 22 5.23 -7.49 14.19
C ALA A 22 6.57 -8.21 14.36
N GLU A 23 6.59 -9.51 14.11
CA GLU A 23 7.84 -10.27 14.01
C GLU A 23 8.39 -10.17 12.60
N VAL A 24 9.58 -9.59 12.43
CA VAL A 24 10.22 -9.38 11.13
C VAL A 24 11.70 -9.74 11.21
N LEU A 25 12.17 -10.64 10.34
CA LEU A 25 13.55 -11.15 10.35
C LEU A 25 13.92 -11.76 11.73
N GLY A 26 12.99 -12.49 12.35
CA GLY A 26 13.14 -13.12 13.67
C GLY A 26 13.26 -12.14 14.85
N GLN A 27 12.89 -10.86 14.66
CA GLN A 27 12.92 -9.85 15.72
C GLN A 27 11.56 -9.17 15.86
N THR A 28 11.13 -8.93 17.10
CA THR A 28 9.95 -8.09 17.36
C THR A 28 10.24 -6.64 17.01
N ARG A 29 9.41 -6.05 16.16
CA ARG A 29 9.54 -4.67 15.66
C ARG A 29 8.33 -3.83 16.06
N GLU A 30 8.58 -2.61 16.51
CA GLU A 30 7.55 -1.64 16.90
C GLU A 30 6.90 -0.98 15.66
N MET A 31 5.58 -0.79 15.71
CA MET A 31 4.77 -0.18 14.66
C MET A 31 3.99 1.03 15.19
N CYS A 32 3.78 2.05 14.35
CA CYS A 32 3.07 3.26 14.76
C CYS A 32 1.54 3.11 14.77
N CYS A 33 0.97 2.14 14.02
CA CYS A 33 -0.47 2.00 13.82
C CYS A 33 -0.84 0.55 13.42
N PRO A 34 -2.12 0.14 13.48
CA PRO A 34 -2.53 -1.21 13.11
C PRO A 34 -2.31 -1.52 11.62
N GLY A 35 -2.34 -0.49 10.75
CA GLY A 35 -2.05 -0.66 9.33
C GLY A 35 -0.59 -1.08 9.06
N CYS A 36 0.37 -0.44 9.74
CA CYS A 36 1.78 -0.81 9.62
C CYS A 36 2.06 -2.23 10.14
N GLN A 37 1.36 -2.65 11.20
CA GLN A 37 1.42 -4.02 11.70
C GLN A 37 0.87 -5.00 10.66
N ALA A 38 -0.33 -4.78 10.15
CA ALA A 38 -0.98 -5.67 9.19
C ALA A 38 -0.14 -5.85 7.91
N VAL A 39 0.44 -4.76 7.38
CA VAL A 39 1.30 -4.85 6.19
C VAL A 39 2.59 -5.61 6.50
N ALA A 40 3.22 -5.36 7.65
CA ALA A 40 4.44 -6.06 8.03
C ALA A 40 4.20 -7.57 8.21
N GLU A 41 3.12 -7.94 8.88
CA GLU A 41 2.70 -9.33 9.05
C GLU A 41 2.36 -9.98 7.71
N ALA A 42 1.71 -9.27 6.78
CA ALA A 42 1.40 -9.78 5.44
C ALA A 42 2.67 -10.03 4.61
N ILE A 43 3.67 -9.15 4.68
CA ILE A 43 4.96 -9.33 4.02
C ILE A 43 5.67 -10.58 4.58
N VAL A 44 5.71 -10.73 5.90
CA VAL A 44 6.36 -11.86 6.57
C VAL A 44 5.63 -13.17 6.25
N ALA A 45 4.30 -13.20 6.38
CA ALA A 45 3.48 -14.37 6.05
C ALA A 45 3.57 -14.76 4.57
N GLY A 46 3.88 -13.80 3.68
CA GLY A 46 4.14 -14.04 2.27
C GLY A 46 5.54 -14.62 1.96
N GLY A 47 6.41 -14.79 2.96
CA GLY A 47 7.81 -15.20 2.75
C GLY A 47 8.69 -14.10 2.16
N LEU A 48 8.27 -12.85 2.29
CA LEU A 48 8.87 -11.68 1.62
C LEU A 48 9.66 -10.80 2.59
N GLU A 49 9.99 -11.31 3.78
CA GLU A 49 10.67 -10.56 4.84
C GLU A 49 12.03 -9.96 4.43
N HIS A 50 12.67 -10.53 3.41
CA HIS A 50 13.90 -10.02 2.80
C HIS A 50 13.74 -8.62 2.17
N TYR A 51 12.50 -8.19 1.93
CA TYR A 51 12.17 -6.80 1.62
C TYR A 51 12.79 -5.82 2.64
N TYR A 52 12.72 -6.15 3.92
CA TYR A 52 13.17 -5.25 4.99
C TYR A 52 14.69 -5.07 5.07
N SER A 53 15.47 -6.01 4.52
CA SER A 53 16.93 -5.88 4.42
C SER A 53 17.38 -5.15 3.15
N HIS A 54 16.55 -5.13 2.11
CA HIS A 54 16.90 -4.57 0.80
C HIS A 54 16.25 -3.22 0.49
N ARG A 55 15.24 -2.81 1.26
CA ARG A 55 14.59 -1.51 1.05
C ARG A 55 15.60 -0.37 1.23
N SER A 56 15.54 0.59 0.31
CA SER A 56 16.29 1.85 0.36
C SER A 56 15.58 2.90 1.20
N GLU A 57 14.24 2.87 1.25
CA GLU A 57 13.42 3.84 1.97
C GLU A 57 12.30 3.14 2.76
N ASN A 58 11.79 3.83 3.78
CA ASN A 58 10.64 3.37 4.55
C ASN A 58 9.34 3.61 3.76
N SER A 59 8.34 2.75 3.97
CA SER A 59 7.04 2.88 3.29
C SER A 59 6.35 4.18 3.72
N ALA A 60 5.92 5.01 2.77
CA ALA A 60 5.16 6.21 3.12
C ALA A 60 3.83 5.83 3.79
N ASN A 61 3.46 6.55 4.85
CA ASN A 61 2.13 6.41 5.44
C ASN A 61 1.12 7.16 4.56
N PRO A 62 0.05 6.51 4.03
CA PRO A 62 -0.99 7.19 3.27
C PRO A 62 -1.66 8.34 4.03
N GLN A 63 -1.74 8.27 5.36
CA GLN A 63 -2.29 9.35 6.19
C GLN A 63 -1.34 10.56 6.33
N ALA A 64 -0.09 10.45 5.90
CA ALA A 64 0.85 11.56 5.83
C ALA A 64 0.80 12.32 4.49
N LEU A 65 -0.08 11.89 3.57
CA LEU A 65 -0.32 12.57 2.30
C LEU A 65 -1.00 13.93 2.52
N PRO A 66 -0.63 14.98 1.75
CA PRO A 66 -1.30 16.29 1.80
C PRO A 66 -2.83 16.19 1.68
N GLN A 67 -3.56 16.99 2.46
CA GLN A 67 -5.03 17.04 2.42
C GLN A 67 -5.61 17.48 1.06
N ALA A 68 -4.82 18.13 0.20
CA ALA A 68 -5.24 18.49 -1.15
C ALA A 68 -5.46 17.27 -2.07
N LEU A 69 -4.81 16.13 -1.77
CA LEU A 69 -4.90 14.93 -2.59
C LEU A 69 -6.32 14.34 -2.64
N PRO A 70 -7.04 14.16 -1.51
CA PRO A 70 -8.45 13.73 -1.54
C PRO A 70 -9.36 14.56 -2.48
N ASP A 71 -9.24 15.89 -2.45
CA ASP A 71 -10.06 16.77 -3.30
C ASP A 71 -9.69 16.63 -4.78
N GLU A 72 -8.40 16.45 -5.08
CA GLU A 72 -7.93 16.16 -6.44
C GLU A 72 -8.41 14.78 -6.92
N LEU A 73 -8.40 13.76 -6.05
CA LEU A 73 -8.86 12.42 -6.38
C LEU A 73 -10.37 12.37 -6.66
N ALA A 74 -11.17 13.20 -5.98
CA ALA A 74 -12.61 13.30 -6.23
C ALA A 74 -12.95 13.77 -7.65
N LEU A 75 -12.03 14.43 -8.35
CA LEU A 75 -12.23 14.81 -9.76
C LEU A 75 -12.28 13.58 -10.68
N TYR A 76 -11.63 12.47 -10.30
CA TYR A 76 -11.63 11.22 -11.07
C TYR A 76 -12.95 10.46 -10.98
N ASP A 77 -13.87 10.84 -10.09
CA ASP A 77 -15.22 10.28 -10.03
C ASP A 77 -16.17 10.88 -11.08
N ARG A 78 -15.74 11.95 -11.76
CA ARG A 78 -16.55 12.59 -12.79
C ARG A 78 -16.53 11.80 -14.10
N SER A 79 -17.71 11.61 -14.69
CA SER A 79 -17.86 10.84 -15.94
C SER A 79 -17.13 11.45 -17.14
N ASP A 80 -17.03 12.78 -17.22
CA ASP A 80 -16.28 13.45 -18.28
C ASP A 80 -14.77 13.25 -18.16
N VAL A 81 -14.27 13.11 -16.93
CA VAL A 81 -12.86 12.78 -16.64
C VAL A 81 -12.59 11.31 -16.93
N GLN A 82 -13.48 10.39 -16.53
CA GLN A 82 -13.31 8.95 -16.73
C GLN A 82 -13.35 8.50 -18.19
N ARG A 83 -14.15 9.19 -19.01
CA ARG A 83 -14.42 8.84 -20.42
C ARG A 83 -13.20 8.42 -21.27
N PRO A 84 -12.02 9.03 -21.15
CA PRO A 84 -10.86 8.68 -21.95
C PRO A 84 -10.14 7.40 -21.51
N PHE A 85 -10.36 6.91 -20.27
CA PHE A 85 -9.55 5.82 -19.68
C PHE A 85 -10.34 4.76 -18.91
N VAL A 86 -11.66 4.90 -18.78
CA VAL A 86 -12.55 3.87 -18.22
C VAL A 86 -13.43 3.32 -19.33
N GLN A 87 -13.39 2.00 -19.49
CA GLN A 87 -14.28 1.27 -20.39
C GLN A 87 -15.41 0.66 -19.57
N HIS A 88 -16.64 0.78 -20.06
CA HIS A 88 -17.83 0.22 -19.40
C HIS A 88 -18.35 -0.95 -20.22
N GLU A 89 -18.46 -2.13 -19.60
CA GLU A 89 -18.95 -3.36 -20.20
C GLU A 89 -20.06 -3.96 -19.35
N GLY A 90 -21.31 -3.58 -19.67
CA GLY A 90 -22.48 -3.99 -18.90
C GLY A 90 -22.42 -3.49 -17.45
N GLU A 91 -22.42 -4.41 -16.49
CA GLU A 91 -22.33 -4.11 -15.06
C GLU A 91 -20.89 -3.90 -14.55
N LEU A 92 -19.89 -4.12 -15.42
CA LEU A 92 -18.48 -3.97 -15.06
C LEU A 92 -17.87 -2.74 -15.73
N SER A 93 -16.81 -2.21 -15.11
CA SER A 93 -15.98 -1.15 -15.65
C SER A 93 -14.52 -1.52 -15.47
N GLU A 94 -13.71 -1.25 -16.49
CA GLU A 94 -12.27 -1.55 -16.52
C GLU A 94 -11.48 -0.26 -16.74
N THR A 95 -10.33 -0.16 -16.08
CA THR A 95 -9.34 0.87 -16.34
C THR A 95 -7.93 0.31 -16.17
N GLN A 96 -6.93 1.00 -16.71
CA GLN A 96 -5.53 0.66 -16.54
C GLN A 96 -4.78 1.82 -15.93
N LEU A 97 -4.08 1.56 -14.81
CA LEU A 97 -3.37 2.58 -14.06
C LEU A 97 -1.86 2.29 -14.08
N LEU A 98 -1.06 3.35 -14.23
CA LEU A 98 0.39 3.26 -14.04
C LEU A 98 0.70 3.33 -12.56
N ILE A 99 1.46 2.36 -12.05
CA ILE A 99 1.84 2.29 -10.64
C ILE A 99 3.33 2.55 -10.50
N GLU A 100 3.69 3.56 -9.71
CA GLU A 100 5.09 3.88 -9.41
C GLU A 100 5.52 3.28 -8.06
N GLY A 101 6.83 3.20 -7.82
CA GLY A 101 7.40 2.79 -6.53
C GLY A 101 7.31 1.28 -6.21
N ILE A 102 6.91 0.45 -7.17
CA ILE A 102 6.91 -1.01 -7.06
C ILE A 102 8.14 -1.60 -7.75
N SER A 103 8.76 -2.62 -7.15
CA SER A 103 10.05 -3.14 -7.63
C SER A 103 10.20 -4.66 -7.62
N CYS A 104 9.23 -5.41 -7.07
CA CYS A 104 9.35 -6.86 -6.96
C CYS A 104 8.01 -7.59 -7.07
N ALA A 105 8.07 -8.89 -7.38
CA ALA A 105 6.92 -9.81 -7.45
C ALA A 105 6.04 -9.76 -6.19
N ALA A 106 6.66 -9.50 -5.04
CA ALA A 106 6.01 -9.30 -3.76
C ALA A 106 4.99 -8.15 -3.77
N CYS A 107 5.35 -7.01 -4.37
CA CYS A 107 4.51 -5.83 -4.47
C CYS A 107 3.26 -6.13 -5.31
N GLY A 108 3.44 -6.80 -6.46
CA GLY A 108 2.34 -7.24 -7.32
C GLY A 108 1.35 -8.12 -6.57
N TRP A 109 1.83 -9.19 -5.94
CA TRP A 109 0.98 -10.09 -5.17
C TRP A 109 0.21 -9.37 -4.04
N LEU A 110 0.86 -8.49 -3.29
CA LEU A 110 0.22 -7.74 -2.19
C LEU A 110 -0.88 -6.81 -2.71
N ILE A 111 -0.60 -6.05 -3.77
CA ILE A 111 -1.55 -5.10 -4.37
C ILE A 111 -2.79 -5.85 -4.88
N GLU A 112 -2.59 -6.88 -5.70
CA GLU A 112 -3.70 -7.67 -6.24
C GLU A 112 -4.52 -8.35 -5.13
N LYS A 113 -3.84 -8.95 -4.13
CA LYS A 113 -4.52 -9.60 -2.99
C LYS A 113 -5.36 -8.60 -2.20
N HIS A 114 -4.86 -7.39 -1.98
CA HIS A 114 -5.60 -6.36 -1.27
C HIS A 114 -6.81 -5.88 -2.08
N LEU A 115 -6.63 -5.55 -3.37
CA LEU A 115 -7.69 -5.04 -4.23
C LEU A 115 -8.83 -6.04 -4.42
N ARG A 116 -8.53 -7.34 -4.54
CA ARG A 116 -9.56 -8.40 -4.56
C ARG A 116 -10.42 -8.45 -3.28
N GLY A 117 -9.98 -7.84 -2.19
CA GLY A 117 -10.75 -7.70 -0.96
C GLY A 117 -11.60 -6.43 -0.86
N VAL A 118 -11.46 -5.49 -1.81
CA VAL A 118 -12.19 -4.22 -1.80
C VAL A 118 -13.60 -4.43 -2.39
N PRO A 119 -14.68 -4.04 -1.69
CA PRO A 119 -16.03 -4.14 -2.23
C PRO A 119 -16.17 -3.39 -3.57
N GLY A 120 -16.70 -4.08 -4.58
CA GLY A 120 -16.87 -3.52 -5.93
C GLY A 120 -15.73 -3.83 -6.91
N VAL A 121 -14.60 -4.36 -6.44
CA VAL A 121 -13.54 -4.86 -7.34
C VAL A 121 -13.85 -6.29 -7.76
N ALA A 122 -14.06 -6.49 -9.07
CA ALA A 122 -14.22 -7.83 -9.64
C ALA A 122 -12.88 -8.55 -9.81
N GLU A 123 -11.87 -7.84 -10.32
CA GLU A 123 -10.55 -8.37 -10.62
C GLU A 123 -9.49 -7.25 -10.58
N ALA A 124 -8.24 -7.62 -10.30
CA ALA A 124 -7.08 -6.71 -10.33
C ALA A 124 -5.81 -7.52 -10.65
N HIS A 125 -5.01 -7.06 -11.62
CA HIS A 125 -3.79 -7.73 -12.09
C HIS A 125 -2.67 -6.73 -12.29
N LEU A 126 -1.52 -6.94 -11.66
CA LEU A 126 -0.37 -6.04 -11.80
C LEU A 126 0.70 -6.65 -12.69
N ASN A 127 0.92 -6.04 -13.85
CA ASN A 127 2.02 -6.37 -14.72
C ASN A 127 3.29 -5.60 -14.32
N LEU A 128 4.21 -6.28 -13.65
CA LEU A 128 5.47 -5.68 -13.20
C LEU A 128 6.45 -5.34 -14.33
N SER A 129 6.30 -5.90 -15.52
CA SER A 129 7.20 -5.59 -16.65
C SER A 129 6.95 -4.20 -17.23
N ASN A 130 5.72 -3.68 -17.09
CA ASN A 130 5.33 -2.37 -17.60
C ASN A 130 4.63 -1.48 -16.56
N HIS A 131 4.57 -1.94 -15.30
CA HIS A 131 3.96 -1.27 -14.17
C HIS A 131 2.48 -0.90 -14.35
N ARG A 132 1.72 -1.72 -15.08
CA ARG A 132 0.28 -1.51 -15.31
C ARG A 132 -0.57 -2.39 -14.42
N LEU A 133 -1.45 -1.77 -13.65
CA LEU A 133 -2.55 -2.38 -12.92
C LEU A 133 -3.81 -2.34 -13.78
#